data_AF-A0A438CFF4-F1
#
_entry.id   AF-A0A438CFF4-F1
#
_cell.length_a   1.000
_cell.length_b   1.000
_cell.length_c   1.000
_cell.angle_alpha   90.00
_cell.angle_beta   90.00
_cell.angle_gamma   90.00
#
_symmetry.space_group_name_H-M   'P 1'
#
loop_
_entity.id
_entity.type
_entity.pdbx_description
1 polymer ?
#
loop_
_entity_poly.entity_id
_entity_poly.type
_entity_poly.pdbx_seq_one_letter_code
_entity_poly.pdbx_strand_id
1 'polypeptide(L)'
;MGVEVVGFEAAPAPVEAGTEAESALLHDKENGNSIKDPELIKRFKEGNQARFQITEGLRAKKSDRAQMLSQLKSLKAEDEQFRMIVDGKRKEMEPLQHALGKLRSTNSANRERGGTLCSSEEELNDLIQSLHYHMQHESIPLAEEKQILREIKQLEATREKVIAGAAMRAKIQDSLGQKEAIQDQGIDSEIDSLMEELKAVSEKRDKAYEGLTRPVICIVGFYSFCFIVNGMSYSMGTTHIVTQALPRPPLHLEAFLRFHWGICRDI
;
A
#
# COMPACT_ATOMS: atom_id res chain seq x y z
N MET A 1 9.88 33.13 8.56
CA MET A 1 11.28 32.66 8.57
C MET A 1 11.53 32.05 7.19
N GLY A 2 11.94 32.87 6.23
CA GLY A 2 12.25 32.43 4.88
C GLY A 2 13.67 31.86 4.84
N VAL A 3 13.82 30.68 4.27
CA VAL A 3 15.13 30.10 3.95
C VAL A 3 15.20 30.10 2.42
N GLU A 4 15.94 31.07 1.89
CA GLU A 4 16.36 31.09 0.49
C GLU A 4 17.33 29.92 0.27
N VAL A 5 16.96 28.98 -0.59
CA VAL A 5 17.89 27.96 -1.08
C VAL A 5 18.53 28.51 -2.34
N VAL A 6 19.75 28.99 -2.17
CA VAL A 6 20.66 29.49 -3.19
C VAL A 6 20.85 28.42 -4.28
N GLY A 7 20.72 28.86 -5.54
CA GLY A 7 20.93 28.05 -6.72
C GLY A 7 22.33 27.46 -6.76
N PHE A 8 22.42 26.16 -7.05
CA PHE A 8 23.68 25.52 -7.38
C PHE A 8 24.02 25.85 -8.83
N GLU A 9 24.88 26.86 -8.98
CA GLU A 9 25.54 27.21 -10.24
C GLU A 9 26.39 26.02 -10.69
N ALA A 10 26.13 25.55 -11.91
CA ALA A 10 26.89 24.48 -12.53
C ALA A 10 28.29 25.00 -12.90
N ALA A 11 29.29 24.61 -12.14
CA ALA A 11 30.68 24.81 -12.54
C ALA A 11 30.93 24.04 -13.84
N PRO A 12 31.35 24.69 -14.94
CA PRO A 12 31.81 23.98 -16.12
C PRO A 12 33.06 23.18 -15.77
N ALA A 13 33.06 21.90 -16.11
CA ALA A 13 34.24 21.04 -16.02
C ALA A 13 35.39 21.66 -16.83
N PRO A 14 36.64 21.60 -16.33
CA PRO A 14 37.78 22.08 -17.08
C PRO A 14 37.91 21.28 -18.38
N VAL A 15 37.88 22.02 -19.49
CA VAL A 15 38.21 21.52 -20.82
C VAL A 15 39.72 21.34 -20.84
N GLU A 16 40.19 20.16 -20.48
CA GLU A 16 41.57 19.74 -20.75
C GLU A 16 41.74 19.63 -22.27
N ALA A 17 42.22 20.71 -22.86
CA ALA A 17 42.85 20.69 -24.17
C ALA A 17 44.14 19.86 -24.03
N GLY A 18 44.02 18.56 -24.34
CA GLY A 18 45.17 17.68 -24.51
C GLY A 18 45.95 18.10 -25.74
N THR A 19 46.87 19.04 -25.56
CA THR A 19 47.96 19.33 -26.48
C THR A 19 48.76 18.07 -26.74
N GLU A 20 49.07 17.87 -28.01
CA GLU A 20 50.10 17.01 -28.59
C GLU A 20 51.34 16.86 -27.69
N ALA A 21 51.32 15.93 -26.73
CA ALA A 21 52.47 15.67 -25.86
C ALA A 21 52.45 14.29 -25.20
N GLU A 22 52.02 13.25 -25.92
CA GLU A 22 52.32 11.85 -25.53
C GLU A 22 52.90 11.09 -26.73
N SER A 23 53.98 11.63 -27.30
CA SER A 23 54.84 10.91 -28.26
C SER A 23 56.32 10.89 -27.83
N ALA A 24 56.64 11.23 -26.59
CA ALA A 24 58.04 11.34 -26.18
C ALA A 24 58.24 11.05 -24.69
N LEU A 25 58.15 9.78 -24.27
CA LEU A 25 59.03 9.26 -23.21
C LEU A 25 59.03 7.74 -23.15
N LEU A 26 59.79 7.09 -24.03
CA LEU A 26 60.51 5.85 -23.69
C LEU A 26 61.79 5.81 -24.54
N HIS A 27 62.84 6.46 -24.04
CA HIS A 27 64.20 6.06 -24.35
C HIS A 27 64.73 5.30 -23.15
N ASP A 28 64.49 3.99 -23.15
CA ASP A 28 65.48 3.02 -22.69
C ASP A 28 65.59 1.97 -23.79
N LYS A 29 66.77 1.93 -24.42
CA LYS A 29 67.14 0.87 -25.35
C LYS A 29 67.27 -0.42 -24.55
N GLU A 30 66.38 -1.38 -24.80
CA GLU A 30 66.77 -2.78 -24.91
C GLU A 30 65.72 -3.56 -25.71
N ASN A 31 66.17 -4.04 -26.87
CA ASN A 31 65.67 -5.19 -27.62
C ASN A 31 64.21 -5.13 -28.10
N GLY A 32 64.08 -4.65 -29.34
CA GLY A 32 62.91 -4.88 -30.17
C GLY A 32 62.70 -6.37 -30.44
N ASN A 33 61.98 -7.03 -29.54
CA ASN A 33 61.04 -8.06 -29.94
C ASN A 33 59.68 -7.37 -30.08
N SER A 34 59.48 -6.66 -31.20
CA SER A 34 58.12 -6.39 -31.68
C SER A 34 57.40 -7.73 -31.59
N ILE A 35 56.29 -7.82 -30.86
CA ILE A 35 55.50 -9.04 -30.75
C ILE A 35 55.06 -9.36 -32.18
N LYS A 36 55.87 -10.15 -32.88
CA LYS A 36 55.66 -10.62 -34.26
C LYS A 36 54.81 -11.87 -34.26
N ASP A 37 54.47 -12.37 -33.07
CA ASP A 37 53.57 -13.48 -32.92
C ASP A 37 52.16 -13.04 -33.37
N PRO A 38 51.71 -13.50 -34.55
CA PRO A 38 50.44 -13.08 -35.11
C PRO A 38 49.26 -13.55 -34.24
N GLU A 39 49.43 -14.60 -33.41
CA GLU A 39 48.39 -15.06 -32.51
C GLU A 39 48.17 -14.11 -31.34
N LEU A 40 49.24 -13.54 -30.76
CA LEU A 40 49.14 -12.57 -29.68
C LEU A 40 48.49 -11.26 -30.14
N ILE A 41 48.82 -10.79 -31.35
CA ILE A 41 48.17 -9.60 -31.94
C ILE A 41 46.67 -9.86 -32.16
N LYS A 42 46.32 -11.04 -32.68
CA LYS A 42 44.91 -11.43 -32.91
C LYS A 42 44.13 -11.47 -31.58
N ARG A 43 44.67 -12.14 -30.56
CA ARG A 43 44.06 -12.19 -29.21
C ARG A 43 43.87 -10.81 -28.60
N PHE A 44 44.82 -9.89 -28.80
CA PHE A 44 44.69 -8.52 -28.29
C PHE A 44 43.57 -7.73 -28.96
N LYS A 45 43.42 -7.87 -30.29
CA LYS A 45 42.31 -7.26 -31.03
C LYS A 45 40.96 -7.79 -30.58
N GLU A 46 40.84 -9.12 -30.46
CA GLU A 46 39.62 -9.79 -29.97
C GLU A 46 39.28 -9.36 -28.53
N GLY A 47 40.30 -9.29 -27.66
CA GLY A 47 40.14 -8.82 -26.27
C GLY A 47 39.68 -7.36 -26.19
N ASN A 48 40.23 -6.47 -27.01
CA ASN A 48 39.79 -5.08 -27.07
C ASN A 48 38.36 -4.93 -27.60
N GLN A 49 37.98 -5.74 -28.61
CA GLN A 49 36.61 -5.78 -29.11
C GLN A 49 35.62 -6.23 -28.02
N ALA A 50 35.97 -7.27 -27.26
CA ALA A 50 35.16 -7.74 -26.13
C ALA A 50 35.03 -6.66 -25.03
N ARG A 51 36.14 -6.00 -24.68
CA ARG A 51 36.13 -4.88 -23.70
C ARG A 51 35.25 -3.72 -24.14
N PHE A 52 35.28 -3.38 -25.43
CA PHE A 52 34.43 -2.34 -26.00
C PHE A 52 32.95 -2.70 -25.89
N GLN A 53 32.56 -3.92 -26.29
CA GLN A 53 31.18 -4.41 -26.17
C GLN A 53 30.68 -4.39 -24.72
N ILE A 54 31.52 -4.81 -23.77
CA ILE A 54 31.19 -4.78 -22.33
C ILE A 54 31.00 -3.33 -21.84
N THR A 55 31.87 -2.41 -22.27
CA THR A 55 31.81 -1.00 -21.85
C THR A 55 30.56 -0.31 -22.36
N GLU A 56 30.20 -0.53 -23.62
CA GLU A 56 28.96 0.01 -24.20
C GLU A 56 27.73 -0.61 -23.54
N GLY A 57 27.74 -1.92 -23.26
CA GLY A 57 26.67 -2.58 -22.50
C GLY A 57 26.49 -1.99 -21.08
N LEU A 58 27.60 -1.69 -20.40
CA LEU A 58 27.59 -1.02 -19.09
C LEU A 58 27.05 0.41 -19.18
N ARG A 59 27.43 1.16 -20.23
CA ARG A 59 26.92 2.50 -20.48
C ARG A 59 25.41 2.49 -20.70
N ALA A 60 24.91 1.59 -21.53
CA ALA A 60 23.48 1.41 -21.78
C ALA A 60 22.71 1.07 -20.49
N LYS A 61 23.20 0.13 -19.68
CA LYS A 61 22.57 -0.19 -18.38
C LYS A 61 22.59 0.97 -17.39
N LYS A 62 23.64 1.80 -17.41
CA LYS A 62 23.71 3.01 -16.59
C LYS A 62 22.69 4.06 -17.05
N SER A 63 22.49 4.26 -18.35
CA SER A 63 21.45 5.17 -18.86
C SER A 63 20.04 4.65 -18.53
N ASP A 64 19.78 3.36 -18.70
CA ASP A 64 18.50 2.74 -18.33
C ASP A 64 18.20 2.97 -16.84
N ARG A 65 19.19 2.72 -15.97
CA ARG A 65 19.05 2.96 -14.53
C ARG A 65 18.79 4.43 -14.20
N ALA A 66 19.45 5.35 -14.90
CA ALA A 66 19.24 6.78 -14.69
C ALA A 66 17.82 7.22 -15.09
N GLN A 67 17.30 6.69 -16.20
CA GLN A 67 15.92 6.93 -16.63
C GLN A 67 14.90 6.34 -15.66
N MET A 68 15.09 5.12 -15.17
CA MET A 68 14.19 4.54 -14.17
C MET A 68 14.24 5.31 -12.85
N LEU A 69 15.40 5.84 -12.46
CA LEU A 69 15.53 6.67 -11.27
C LEU A 69 14.81 8.01 -11.40
N SER A 70 14.79 8.63 -12.58
CA SER A 70 14.04 9.88 -12.77
C SER A 70 12.53 9.63 -12.67
N GLN A 71 12.03 8.55 -13.27
CA GLN A 71 10.63 8.13 -13.14
C GLN A 71 10.25 7.79 -11.70
N LEU A 72 11.13 7.11 -10.95
CA LEU A 72 10.87 6.80 -9.55
C LEU A 72 10.75 8.06 -8.69
N LYS A 73 11.57 9.09 -8.98
CA LYS A 73 11.50 10.37 -8.27
C LYS A 73 10.18 11.10 -8.53
N SER A 74 9.70 11.12 -9.78
CA SER A 74 8.41 11.74 -10.09
C SER A 74 7.25 11.00 -9.41
N LEU A 75 7.21 9.67 -9.51
CA LEU A 75 6.18 8.84 -8.87
C LEU A 75 6.17 8.99 -7.34
N LYS A 76 7.34 9.14 -6.71
CA LYS A 76 7.42 9.36 -5.26
C LYS A 76 6.85 10.72 -4.84
N ALA A 77 7.02 11.75 -5.67
CA ALA A 77 6.42 13.06 -5.41
C ALA A 77 4.89 13.01 -5.54
N GLU A 78 4.37 12.26 -6.52
CA GLU A 78 2.93 12.03 -6.69
C GLU A 78 2.33 11.23 -5.51
N ASP A 79 2.99 10.17 -5.05
CA ASP A 79 2.56 9.38 -3.87
C ASP A 79 2.45 10.24 -2.60
N GLU A 80 3.39 11.17 -2.40
CA GLU A 80 3.35 12.11 -1.29
C GLU A 80 2.18 13.09 -1.41
N GLN A 81 1.85 13.55 -2.63
CA GLN A 81 0.65 14.37 -2.88
C GLN A 81 -0.63 13.60 -2.58
N PHE A 82 -0.76 12.36 -3.04
CA PHE A 82 -1.92 11.51 -2.75
C PHE A 82 -2.09 11.29 -1.25
N ARG A 83 -1.00 11.02 -0.53
CA ARG A 83 -1.04 10.86 0.93
C ARG A 83 -1.56 12.13 1.63
N MET A 84 -1.11 13.31 1.21
CA MET A 84 -1.62 14.57 1.75
C MET A 84 -3.12 14.76 1.51
N ILE A 85 -3.61 14.44 0.31
CA ILE A 85 -5.04 14.54 -0.03
C ILE A 85 -5.86 13.58 0.83
N VAL A 86 -5.44 12.32 0.94
CA VAL A 86 -6.13 11.29 1.74
C VAL A 86 -6.14 11.67 3.23
N ASP A 87 -5.03 12.16 3.76
CA ASP A 87 -4.96 12.62 5.15
C ASP A 87 -5.84 13.86 5.40
N GLY A 88 -5.93 14.76 4.42
CA GLY A 88 -6.88 15.88 4.43
C GLY A 88 -8.33 15.40 4.51
N LYS A 89 -8.73 14.49 3.61
CA LYS A 89 -10.08 13.91 3.60
C LYS A 89 -10.40 13.13 4.87
N ARG A 90 -9.42 12.43 5.45
CA ARG A 90 -9.59 11.74 6.73
C ARG A 90 -9.93 12.70 7.86
N LYS A 91 -9.24 13.84 7.93
CA LYS A 91 -9.53 14.90 8.91
C LYS A 91 -10.90 15.53 8.67
N GLU A 92 -11.29 15.75 7.41
CA GLU A 92 -12.64 16.24 7.06
C GLU A 92 -13.75 15.26 7.50
N MET A 93 -13.53 13.95 7.41
CA MET A 93 -14.51 12.94 7.84
C MET A 93 -14.53 12.67 9.35
N GLU A 94 -13.45 12.96 10.08
CA GLU A 94 -13.32 12.73 11.52
C GLU A 94 -14.49 13.29 12.37
N PRO A 95 -14.97 14.54 12.19
CA PRO A 95 -16.11 15.06 12.95
C PRO A 95 -17.41 14.29 12.68
N LEU A 96 -17.64 13.85 11.44
CA LEU A 96 -18.81 13.03 11.08
C LEU A 96 -18.74 11.65 11.73
N GLN A 97 -17.58 11.01 11.70
CA GLN A 97 -17.34 9.74 12.38
C GLN A 97 -17.53 9.85 13.89
N HIS A 98 -17.05 10.95 14.48
CA HIS A 98 -17.21 11.23 15.91
C HIS A 98 -18.69 11.46 16.28
N ALA A 99 -19.44 12.22 15.47
CA ALA A 99 -20.87 12.44 15.67
C ALA A 99 -21.68 11.13 15.57
N LEU A 100 -21.36 10.28 14.58
CA LEU A 100 -21.95 8.94 14.44
C LEU A 100 -21.61 8.03 15.63
N GLY A 101 -20.38 8.10 16.13
CA GLY A 101 -19.95 7.37 17.33
C GLY A 101 -20.77 7.76 18.57
N LYS A 102 -21.02 9.06 18.76
CA LYS A 102 -21.89 9.55 19.84
C LYS A 102 -23.31 9.02 19.74
N LEU A 103 -23.93 9.11 18.56
CA LEU A 103 -25.29 8.61 18.33
C LEU A 103 -25.43 7.11 18.58
N ARG A 104 -24.41 6.32 18.19
CA ARG A 104 -24.39 4.88 18.45
C ARG A 104 -24.22 4.56 19.94
N SER A 105 -23.36 5.30 20.65
CA SER A 105 -23.13 5.12 22.08
C SER A 105 -24.33 5.56 22.95
N THR A 106 -25.04 6.63 22.56
CA THR A 106 -26.27 7.04 23.26
C THR A 106 -27.38 6.00 23.11
N ASN A 107 -27.45 5.33 21.95
CA ASN A 107 -28.43 4.28 21.70
C ASN A 107 -28.11 2.97 22.44
N SER A 108 -26.84 2.67 22.71
CA SER A 108 -26.46 1.51 23.54
C SER A 108 -26.74 1.75 25.02
N ALA A 109 -26.52 2.96 25.54
CA ALA A 109 -26.89 3.32 26.92
C ALA A 109 -28.42 3.27 27.14
N ASN A 110 -29.21 3.53 26.11
CA ASN A 110 -30.67 3.42 26.17
C ASN A 110 -31.18 1.96 26.13
N ARG A 111 -30.34 0.99 25.74
CA ARG A 111 -30.68 -0.45 25.82
C ARG A 111 -30.58 -1.01 27.24
N GLU A 112 -29.75 -0.43 28.10
CA GLU A 112 -29.58 -0.88 29.49
C GLU A 112 -30.80 -0.59 30.38
N ARG A 113 -31.68 0.35 29.97
CA ARG A 113 -32.92 0.65 30.69
C ARG A 113 -34.14 0.04 29.99
N GLY A 114 -34.11 -1.28 29.86
CA GLY A 114 -35.27 -2.18 29.72
C GLY A 114 -36.45 -1.69 28.86
N GLY A 115 -36.44 -2.08 27.59
CA GLY A 115 -37.60 -1.99 26.71
C GLY A 115 -37.16 -1.94 25.26
N THR A 116 -37.31 -3.05 24.56
CA THR A 116 -37.37 -3.05 23.09
C THR A 116 -38.52 -2.12 22.71
N LEU A 117 -38.21 -0.85 22.43
CA LEU A 117 -39.19 0.15 22.03
C LEU A 117 -39.85 -0.34 20.74
N CYS A 118 -41.19 -0.34 20.70
CA CYS A 118 -41.96 -0.62 19.49
C CYS A 118 -41.47 0.27 18.33
N SER A 119 -41.42 -0.29 17.13
CA SER A 119 -40.81 0.35 15.97
C SER A 119 -41.70 1.45 15.40
N SER A 120 -43.02 1.34 15.59
CA SER A 120 -44.02 2.32 15.20
C SER A 120 -45.07 2.55 16.30
N GLU A 121 -45.86 3.61 16.13
CA GLU A 121 -47.01 3.88 17.01
C GLU A 121 -48.11 2.82 16.83
N GLU A 122 -48.28 2.25 15.63
CA GLU A 122 -49.25 1.17 15.41
C GLU A 122 -48.90 -0.08 16.22
N GLU A 123 -47.63 -0.53 16.17
CA GLU A 123 -47.18 -1.70 16.95
C GLU A 123 -47.38 -1.50 18.46
N LEU A 124 -47.24 -0.26 18.95
CA LEU A 124 -47.47 0.09 20.35
C LEU A 124 -48.96 0.04 20.70
N ASN A 125 -49.84 0.57 19.84
CA ASN A 125 -51.28 0.56 20.04
C ASN A 125 -51.86 -0.85 19.98
N ASP A 126 -51.40 -1.68 19.04
CA ASP A 126 -51.85 -3.07 18.89
C ASP A 126 -51.50 -3.89 20.14
N LEU A 127 -50.30 -3.69 20.71
CA LEU A 127 -49.88 -4.35 21.94
C LEU A 127 -50.67 -3.87 23.17
N ILE A 128 -50.92 -2.57 23.28
CA ILE A 128 -51.77 -2.02 24.35
C ILE A 128 -53.21 -2.57 24.21
N GLN A 129 -53.72 -2.70 22.99
CA GLN A 129 -55.05 -3.22 22.73
C GLN A 129 -55.14 -4.73 23.02
N SER A 130 -54.09 -5.52 22.71
CA SER A 130 -54.05 -6.92 23.12
C SER A 130 -54.01 -7.09 24.63
N LEU A 131 -53.22 -6.27 25.34
CA LEU A 131 -53.15 -6.31 26.82
C LEU A 131 -54.48 -5.93 27.47
N HIS A 132 -55.19 -4.93 26.94
CA HIS A 132 -56.54 -4.61 27.38
C HIS A 132 -57.54 -5.75 27.10
N TYR A 133 -57.39 -6.44 25.96
CA TYR A 133 -58.22 -7.58 25.60
C TYR A 133 -58.02 -8.77 26.55
N HIS A 134 -56.76 -9.09 26.87
CA HIS A 134 -56.43 -10.11 27.89
C HIS A 134 -57.11 -9.78 29.23
N MET A 135 -56.93 -8.53 29.71
CA MET A 135 -57.55 -8.05 30.95
C MET A 135 -59.09 -8.13 30.97
N GLN A 136 -59.76 -7.99 29.82
CA GLN A 136 -61.22 -7.97 29.71
C GLN A 136 -61.85 -9.36 29.55
N HIS A 137 -61.13 -10.33 28.99
CA HIS A 137 -61.73 -11.58 28.52
C HIS A 137 -61.16 -12.85 29.15
N GLU A 138 -60.08 -12.74 29.94
CA GLU A 138 -59.51 -13.86 30.67
C GLU A 138 -59.84 -13.78 32.16
N SER A 139 -60.08 -14.93 32.80
CA SER A 139 -60.24 -15.02 34.26
C SER A 139 -58.88 -15.00 34.93
N ILE A 140 -58.27 -13.81 35.01
CA ILE A 140 -56.89 -13.63 35.47
C ILE A 140 -56.83 -13.44 37.00
N PRO A 141 -55.87 -14.02 37.72
CA PRO A 141 -55.63 -13.66 39.11
C PRO A 141 -55.20 -12.19 39.27
N LEU A 142 -55.59 -11.57 40.38
CA LEU A 142 -55.35 -10.15 40.72
C LEU A 142 -53.86 -9.71 40.64
N ALA A 143 -52.92 -10.67 40.72
CA ALA A 143 -51.49 -10.40 40.60
C ALA A 143 -51.06 -10.13 39.15
N GLU A 144 -51.62 -10.87 38.20
CA GLU A 144 -51.35 -10.73 36.76
C GLU A 144 -52.09 -9.51 36.19
N GLU A 145 -53.32 -9.24 36.64
CA GLU A 145 -54.05 -8.01 36.31
C GLU A 145 -53.24 -6.75 36.70
N LYS A 146 -52.69 -6.73 37.91
CA LYS A 146 -51.81 -5.63 38.36
C LYS A 146 -50.51 -5.55 37.57
N GLN A 147 -49.99 -6.66 37.08
CA GLN A 147 -48.79 -6.69 36.23
C GLN A 147 -49.08 -6.08 34.87
N ILE A 148 -50.18 -6.48 34.23
CA ILE A 148 -50.64 -5.96 32.94
C ILE A 148 -50.89 -4.44 33.02
N LEU A 149 -51.50 -3.94 34.10
CA LEU A 149 -51.68 -2.49 34.32
C LEU A 149 -50.35 -1.72 34.44
N ARG A 150 -49.32 -2.33 35.03
CA ARG A 150 -47.99 -1.71 35.09
C ARG A 150 -47.32 -1.70 33.71
N GLU A 151 -47.49 -2.76 32.93
CA GLU A 151 -46.96 -2.86 31.57
C GLU A 151 -47.64 -1.87 30.62
N ILE A 152 -48.98 -1.75 30.66
CA ILE A 152 -49.73 -0.74 29.89
C ILE A 152 -49.22 0.67 30.23
N LYS A 153 -49.07 1.00 31.51
CA LYS A 153 -48.56 2.31 31.94
C LYS A 153 -47.12 2.57 31.47
N GLN A 154 -46.27 1.54 31.42
CA GLN A 154 -44.91 1.65 30.90
C GLN A 154 -44.91 1.86 29.38
N LEU A 155 -45.76 1.12 28.64
CA LEU A 155 -45.91 1.25 27.20
C LEU A 155 -46.46 2.62 26.81
N GLU A 156 -47.48 3.12 27.51
CA GLU A 156 -48.00 4.47 27.34
C GLU A 156 -46.95 5.55 27.62
N ALA A 157 -46.13 5.37 28.66
CA ALA A 157 -45.01 6.27 28.94
C ALA A 157 -43.91 6.24 27.87
N THR A 158 -43.83 5.18 27.06
CA THR A 158 -42.92 5.10 25.91
C THR A 158 -43.49 5.72 24.63
N ARG A 159 -44.78 6.05 24.58
CA ARG A 159 -45.45 6.60 23.38
C ARG A 159 -44.78 7.87 22.85
N GLU A 160 -44.46 8.82 23.75
CA GLU A 160 -43.77 10.06 23.38
C GLU A 160 -42.37 9.79 22.78
N LYS A 161 -41.67 8.77 23.28
CA LYS A 161 -40.34 8.37 22.78
C LYS A 161 -40.44 7.71 21.41
N VAL A 162 -41.48 6.92 21.16
CA VAL A 162 -41.74 6.28 19.86
C VAL A 162 -42.10 7.32 18.80
N ILE A 163 -42.96 8.29 19.14
CA ILE A 163 -43.33 9.41 18.25
C ILE A 163 -42.09 10.27 17.91
N ALA A 164 -41.30 10.64 18.92
CA ALA A 164 -40.06 11.38 18.70
C ALA A 164 -39.04 10.59 17.86
N GLY A 165 -38.93 9.28 18.11
CA GLY A 165 -38.09 8.37 17.34
C GLY A 165 -38.52 8.23 15.88
N ALA A 166 -39.82 8.12 15.61
CA ALA A 166 -40.39 8.06 14.27
C ALA A 166 -40.17 9.38 13.51
N ALA A 167 -40.42 10.53 14.15
CA ALA A 167 -40.16 11.84 13.57
C ALA A 167 -38.66 12.06 13.26
N MET A 168 -37.77 11.56 14.13
CA MET A 168 -36.33 11.62 13.88
C MET A 168 -35.89 10.68 12.75
N ARG A 169 -36.46 9.47 12.65
CA ARG A 169 -36.22 8.54 11.54
C ARG A 169 -36.70 9.12 10.20
N ALA A 170 -37.87 9.75 10.17
CA ALA A 170 -38.38 10.44 8.98
C ALA A 170 -37.44 11.58 8.52
N LYS A 171 -36.99 12.44 9.45
CA LYS A 171 -36.00 13.49 9.14
C LYS A 171 -34.68 12.93 8.60
N ILE A 172 -34.23 11.79 9.13
CA ILE A 172 -33.03 11.10 8.62
C ILE A 172 -33.30 10.58 7.20
N GLN A 173 -34.45 9.98 6.94
CA GLN A 173 -34.82 9.47 5.62
C GLN A 173 -34.94 10.59 4.57
N ASP A 174 -35.51 11.74 4.93
CA ASP A 174 -35.57 12.92 4.05
C ASP A 174 -34.16 13.47 3.73
N SER A 175 -33.24 13.43 4.71
CA SER A 175 -31.84 13.82 4.49
C SER A 175 -31.04 12.79 3.68
N LEU A 176 -31.40 11.51 3.72
CA LEU A 176 -30.77 10.45 2.94
C LEU A 176 -31.12 10.56 1.45
N GLY A 177 -32.33 10.98 1.10
CA GLY A 177 -32.68 11.24 -0.31
C GLY A 177 -31.84 12.35 -0.96
N GLN A 178 -31.39 13.33 -0.17
CA GLN A 178 -30.43 14.34 -0.63
C GLN A 178 -29.00 13.78 -0.78
N LYS A 179 -28.65 12.77 0.03
CA LYS A 179 -27.35 12.09 -0.04
C LYS A 179 -27.27 11.12 -1.23
N GLU A 180 -28.34 10.37 -1.52
CA GLU A 180 -28.42 9.47 -2.69
C GLU A 180 -28.24 10.25 -4.00
N ALA A 181 -28.83 11.45 -4.11
CA ALA A 181 -28.61 12.34 -5.25
C ALA A 181 -27.15 12.83 -5.40
N ILE A 182 -26.40 12.91 -4.31
CA ILE A 182 -24.96 13.27 -4.31
C ILE A 182 -24.08 12.03 -4.58
N GLN A 183 -24.56 10.83 -4.20
CA GLN A 183 -23.84 9.57 -4.36
C GLN A 183 -23.89 9.07 -5.81
N ASP A 184 -25.03 9.19 -6.49
CA ASP A 184 -25.22 8.76 -7.88
C ASP A 184 -24.51 9.67 -8.91
N GLN A 185 -24.06 10.86 -8.52
CA GLN A 185 -23.59 11.89 -9.47
C GLN A 185 -22.08 11.99 -9.67
N GLY A 186 -21.24 11.19 -9.02
CA GLY A 186 -19.82 11.19 -9.43
C GLY A 186 -18.81 10.48 -8.55
N ILE A 187 -19.14 10.16 -7.30
CA ILE A 187 -18.16 9.56 -6.38
C ILE A 187 -17.88 8.09 -6.77
N ASP A 188 -18.93 7.32 -7.06
CA ASP A 188 -18.78 5.89 -7.38
C ASP A 188 -18.06 5.69 -8.73
N SER A 189 -18.35 6.53 -9.72
CA SER A 189 -17.66 6.49 -11.01
C SER A 189 -16.19 6.95 -10.93
N GLU A 190 -15.88 7.92 -10.07
CA GLU A 190 -14.51 8.37 -9.83
C GLU A 190 -13.69 7.32 -9.05
N ILE A 191 -14.31 6.62 -8.09
CA ILE A 191 -13.69 5.49 -7.38
C ILE A 191 -13.35 4.36 -8.36
N ASP A 192 -14.28 3.98 -9.24
CA ASP A 192 -14.05 2.92 -10.23
C ASP A 192 -12.91 3.29 -11.18
N SER A 193 -12.88 4.55 -11.64
CA SER A 193 -11.79 5.06 -12.49
C SER A 193 -10.43 5.01 -11.77
N LEU A 194 -10.37 5.47 -10.51
CA LEU A 194 -9.14 5.46 -9.71
C LEU A 194 -8.68 4.02 -9.37
N MET A 195 -9.61 3.08 -9.19
CA MET A 195 -9.29 1.68 -8.98
C MET A 195 -8.60 1.06 -10.20
N GLU A 196 -9.09 1.34 -11.40
CA GLU A 196 -8.47 0.87 -12.65
C GLU A 196 -7.09 1.51 -12.88
N GLU A 197 -6.92 2.80 -12.58
CA GLU A 197 -5.61 3.46 -12.63
C GLU A 197 -4.61 2.87 -11.63
N LEU A 198 -5.03 2.62 -10.39
CA LEU A 198 -4.19 2.02 -9.36
C LEU A 198 -3.75 0.60 -9.74
N LYS A 199 -4.67 -0.19 -10.33
CA LYS A 199 -4.36 -1.54 -10.84
C LYS A 199 -3.31 -1.47 -11.94
N ALA A 200 -3.47 -0.58 -12.92
CA ALA A 200 -2.51 -0.38 -13.99
C ALA A 200 -1.13 0.06 -13.47
N VAL A 201 -1.08 0.93 -12.44
CA VAL A 201 0.16 1.33 -11.77
C VAL A 201 0.81 0.15 -11.04
N SER A 202 0.02 -0.68 -10.35
CA SER A 202 0.51 -1.86 -9.64
C SER A 202 1.14 -2.89 -10.58
N GLU A 203 0.55 -3.11 -11.76
CA GLU A 203 1.10 -4.01 -12.78
C GLU A 203 2.40 -3.46 -13.37
N LYS A 204 2.47 -2.14 -13.61
CA LYS A 204 3.72 -1.49 -14.07
C LYS A 204 4.82 -1.64 -13.04
N ARG A 205 4.50 -1.45 -11.75
CA ARG A 205 5.42 -1.64 -10.64
C ARG A 205 5.92 -3.10 -10.58
N ASP A 206 5.03 -4.07 -10.71
CA ASP A 206 5.40 -5.49 -10.63
C ASP A 206 6.28 -5.92 -11.81
N LYS A 207 5.99 -5.44 -13.03
CA LYS A 207 6.86 -5.62 -14.20
C LYS A 207 8.25 -5.00 -13.99
N ALA A 208 8.31 -3.81 -13.39
CA ALA A 208 9.58 -3.16 -13.06
C ALA A 208 10.37 -3.97 -12.01
N TYR A 209 9.69 -4.56 -11.02
CA TYR A 209 10.33 -5.44 -10.05
C TYR A 209 10.81 -6.75 -10.65
N GLU A 210 10.08 -7.38 -11.58
CA GLU A 210 10.58 -8.57 -12.28
C GLU A 210 11.86 -8.27 -13.06
N GLY A 211 11.93 -7.11 -13.73
CA GLY A 211 13.12 -6.64 -14.42
C GLY A 211 14.32 -6.41 -13.51
N LEU A 212 14.10 -6.02 -12.25
CA LEU A 212 15.16 -5.80 -11.25
C LEU A 212 15.52 -7.07 -10.47
N THR A 213 14.55 -7.95 -10.22
CA THR A 213 14.66 -9.09 -9.29
C THR A 213 15.18 -10.34 -9.99
N ARG A 214 14.80 -10.59 -11.25
CA ARG A 214 15.37 -11.70 -12.05
C ARG A 214 16.90 -11.67 -12.13
N PRO A 215 17.56 -10.55 -12.49
CA PRO A 215 19.01 -10.54 -12.57
C PRO A 215 19.67 -10.68 -11.20
N VAL A 216 19.10 -10.10 -10.13
CA VAL A 216 19.68 -10.18 -8.78
C VAL A 216 19.58 -11.60 -8.20
N ILE A 217 18.43 -12.28 -8.37
CA ILE A 217 18.27 -13.69 -7.94
C ILE A 217 19.18 -14.60 -8.78
N CYS A 218 19.26 -14.41 -10.10
CA CYS A 218 20.18 -15.17 -10.94
C CYS A 218 21.63 -14.96 -10.54
N ILE A 219 22.05 -13.74 -10.20
CA ILE A 219 23.42 -13.44 -9.74
C ILE A 219 23.69 -14.14 -8.40
N VAL A 220 22.81 -13.99 -7.39
CA VAL A 220 22.99 -14.61 -6.07
C VAL A 220 22.97 -16.14 -6.17
N GLY A 221 22.09 -16.70 -7.01
CA GLY A 221 22.04 -18.13 -7.31
C GLY A 221 23.28 -18.64 -8.04
N PHE A 222 23.84 -17.86 -8.97
CA PHE A 222 25.06 -18.22 -9.70
C PHE A 222 26.28 -18.22 -8.77
N TYR A 223 26.39 -17.24 -7.87
CA TYR A 223 27.45 -17.22 -6.85
C TYR A 223 27.35 -18.41 -5.89
N SER A 224 26.14 -18.81 -5.48
CA SER A 224 25.92 -19.97 -4.62
C SER A 224 26.18 -21.31 -5.35
N PHE A 225 25.74 -21.44 -6.60
CA PHE A 225 25.98 -22.63 -7.42
C PHE A 225 27.47 -22.80 -7.79
N CYS A 226 28.17 -21.72 -8.12
CA CYS A 226 29.62 -21.75 -8.31
C CYS A 226 30.36 -22.14 -7.01
N PHE A 227 29.83 -21.77 -5.84
CA PHE A 227 30.40 -22.13 -4.54
C PHE A 227 30.26 -23.64 -4.24
N ILE A 228 29.12 -24.24 -4.60
CA ILE A 228 28.87 -25.69 -4.42
C ILE A 228 29.73 -26.53 -5.37
N VAL A 229 29.88 -26.13 -6.64
CA VAL A 229 30.62 -26.91 -7.65
C VAL A 229 32.15 -26.83 -7.47
N ASN A 230 32.69 -25.74 -6.90
CA ASN A 230 34.14 -25.57 -6.78
C ASN A 230 34.74 -26.01 -5.43
N GLY A 231 33.95 -26.52 -4.49
CA GLY A 231 34.47 -27.25 -3.32
C GLY A 231 35.62 -26.59 -2.55
N MET A 232 35.70 -25.25 -2.52
CA MET A 232 36.73 -24.53 -1.79
C MET A 232 36.14 -23.97 -0.51
N SER A 233 36.41 -24.66 0.60
CA SER A 233 36.16 -24.18 1.95
C SER A 233 37.06 -22.97 2.25
N TYR A 234 36.57 -21.76 1.96
CA TYR A 234 37.09 -20.56 2.58
C TYR A 234 36.11 -20.09 3.65
N SER A 235 36.57 -20.17 4.90
CA SER A 235 36.02 -19.48 6.05
C SER A 235 36.04 -17.97 5.76
N MET A 236 34.88 -17.37 5.54
CA MET A 236 34.73 -15.92 5.59
C MET A 236 33.86 -15.52 6.77
N GLY A 237 34.44 -14.67 7.60
CA GLY A 237 33.88 -14.17 8.84
C GLY A 237 32.57 -13.43 8.65
N THR A 238 31.78 -13.50 9.72
CA THR A 238 30.46 -12.94 9.90
C THR A 238 30.48 -11.42 9.73
N THR A 239 30.26 -10.90 8.52
CA THR A 239 29.90 -9.49 8.36
C THR A 239 28.43 -9.33 8.68
N HIS A 240 28.16 -8.74 9.85
CA HIS A 240 26.85 -8.23 10.25
C HIS A 240 26.32 -7.25 9.19
N ILE A 241 25.44 -7.71 8.32
CA ILE A 241 24.61 -6.84 7.49
C ILE A 241 23.47 -6.37 8.38
N VAL A 242 23.49 -5.08 8.72
CA VAL A 242 22.39 -4.39 9.39
C VAL A 242 21.13 -4.58 8.55
N THR A 243 20.19 -5.34 9.09
CA THR A 243 18.87 -5.59 8.50
C THR A 243 18.04 -4.31 8.63
N GLN A 244 18.15 -3.40 7.68
CA GLN A 244 17.12 -2.38 7.51
C GLN A 244 15.93 -3.04 6.82
N ALA A 245 14.78 -2.95 7.49
CA ALA A 245 13.53 -3.59 7.14
C ALA A 245 13.09 -3.27 5.70
N LEU A 246 13.30 -4.22 4.80
CA LEU A 246 12.62 -4.27 3.51
C LEU A 246 11.15 -4.66 3.76
N PRO A 247 10.20 -4.09 2.99
CA PRO A 247 8.80 -4.45 3.09
C PRO A 247 8.63 -5.95 2.81
N ARG A 248 7.86 -6.65 3.65
CA ARG A 248 7.60 -8.09 3.51
C ARG A 248 7.16 -8.40 2.08
N PRO A 249 7.80 -9.39 1.41
CA PRO A 249 7.36 -9.79 0.09
C PRO A 249 5.95 -10.40 0.16
N PRO A 250 5.16 -10.31 -0.93
CA PRO A 250 3.85 -10.95 -1.00
C PRO A 250 3.98 -12.47 -0.78
N LEU A 251 2.99 -13.06 -0.10
CA LEU A 251 2.98 -14.45 0.40
C LEU A 251 3.35 -15.52 -0.65
N HIS A 252 3.20 -15.22 -1.94
CA HIS A 252 3.57 -16.13 -3.03
C HIS A 252 5.09 -16.31 -3.20
N LEU A 253 5.91 -15.34 -2.81
CA LEU A 253 7.38 -15.44 -2.84
C LEU A 253 7.94 -16.26 -1.67
N GLU A 254 7.29 -16.22 -0.50
CA GLU A 254 7.71 -17.03 0.66
C GLU A 254 7.50 -18.53 0.40
N ALA A 255 6.45 -18.90 -0.33
CA ALA A 255 6.21 -20.28 -0.76
C ALA A 255 7.31 -20.78 -1.72
N PHE A 256 7.78 -19.92 -2.63
CA PHE A 256 8.82 -20.25 -3.59
C PHE A 256 10.19 -20.44 -2.93
N LEU A 257 10.51 -19.58 -1.94
CA LEU A 257 11.75 -19.70 -1.16
C LEU A 257 11.75 -20.93 -0.24
N ARG A 258 10.60 -21.31 0.34
CA ARG A 258 10.48 -22.56 1.11
C ARG A 258 10.62 -23.81 0.25
N PHE A 259 10.09 -23.80 -0.97
CA PHE A 259 10.21 -24.93 -1.89
C PHE A 259 11.66 -25.15 -2.32
N HIS A 260 12.39 -24.06 -2.60
CA HIS A 260 13.78 -24.16 -3.03
C HIS A 260 14.78 -24.47 -1.89
N TRP A 261 14.50 -24.03 -0.65
CA TRP A 261 15.31 -24.40 0.51
C TRP A 261 15.07 -25.86 0.94
N GLY A 262 13.84 -26.36 0.82
CA GLY A 262 13.53 -27.77 1.13
C GLY A 262 14.32 -28.77 0.28
N ILE A 263 14.52 -28.47 -1.01
CA ILE A 263 15.25 -29.35 -1.95
C ILE A 263 16.76 -29.43 -1.63
N CYS A 264 17.34 -28.40 -1.01
CA CYS A 264 18.77 -28.39 -0.66
C CYS A 264 19.11 -29.08 0.68
N ARG A 265 18.11 -29.59 1.42
CA ARG A 265 18.34 -30.27 2.71
C ARG A 265 18.36 -31.80 2.60
N ASP A 266 17.91 -32.35 1.47
CA ASP A 266 17.81 -33.80 1.22
C ASP A 266 18.78 -34.30 0.11
N ILE A 267 19.82 -33.52 -0.23
CA ILE A 267 21.00 -33.94 -1.03
C ILE A 267 22.24 -33.72 -0.18
#